data_AF-A0A1H3FRN0-F1
#
_entry.id   AF-A0A1H3FRN0-F1
#
_cell.length_a   1.000
_cell.length_b   1.000
_cell.length_c   1.000
_cell.angle_alpha   90.00
_cell.angle_beta   90.00
_cell.angle_gamma   90.00
#
_symmetry.space_group_name_H-M   'P 1'
#
loop_
_entity.id
_entity.type
_entity.pdbx_description
1 polymer ?
#
loop_
_entity_poly.entity_id
_entity_poly.type
_entity_poly.pdbx_seq_one_letter_code
_entity_poly.pdbx_strand_id
1 'polypeptide(L)'
;MAEYHEPVEELTAQDRDFHRALASLKEEIEAVMWYNDRAAATKDPAIKAVVEHNRDEEMEHAAMLLEWLRRNMPSWDEALRTYLFTEEPITEIEESATSNETPSKDKAPSSLNIGSLKK
;
A
#
# COMPACT_ATOMS: atom_id res chain seq x y z
N MET A 1 -4.38 -22.29 1.51
CA MET A 1 -4.87 -21.35 0.49
C MET A 1 -3.77 -21.24 -0.55
N ALA A 2 -4.10 -21.34 -1.83
CA ALA A 2 -3.11 -21.17 -2.88
C ALA A 2 -2.57 -19.72 -2.81
N GLU A 3 -1.25 -19.56 -2.84
CA GLU A 3 -0.57 -18.26 -2.82
C GLU A 3 -0.96 -17.44 -4.06
N TYR A 4 -1.10 -18.10 -5.21
CA TYR A 4 -1.58 -17.53 -6.46
C TYR A 4 -3.06 -17.88 -6.72
N HIS A 5 -3.80 -16.94 -7.30
CA HIS A 5 -5.19 -17.15 -7.72
C HIS A 5 -5.33 -17.77 -9.11
N GLU A 6 -4.29 -17.69 -9.94
CA GLU A 6 -4.21 -18.25 -11.28
C GLU A 6 -3.02 -19.23 -11.39
N PRO A 7 -2.99 -20.11 -12.39
CA PRO A 7 -1.84 -21.00 -12.61
C PRO A 7 -0.53 -20.21 -12.76
N VAL A 8 0.50 -20.60 -12.01
CA VAL A 8 1.78 -19.84 -11.94
C VAL A 8 2.49 -19.81 -13.28
N GLU A 9 2.33 -20.87 -14.07
CA GLU A 9 2.82 -21.01 -15.44
C GLU A 9 2.20 -20.02 -16.44
N GLU A 10 1.05 -19.44 -16.12
CA GLU A 10 0.39 -18.41 -16.93
C GLU A 10 0.84 -16.98 -16.55
N LEU A 11 1.54 -16.82 -15.43
CA LEU A 11 2.03 -15.53 -14.95
C LEU A 11 3.40 -15.19 -15.52
N THR A 12 3.57 -13.92 -15.91
CA THR A 12 4.88 -13.44 -16.32
C THR A 12 5.85 -13.43 -15.13
N ALA A 13 7.16 -13.41 -15.42
CA ALA A 13 8.17 -13.27 -14.36
C ALA A 13 7.96 -11.99 -13.53
N GLN A 14 7.58 -10.90 -14.21
CA GLN A 14 7.31 -9.61 -13.57
C GLN A 14 6.08 -9.66 -12.66
N ASP A 15 4.97 -10.25 -13.12
CA ASP A 15 3.76 -10.38 -12.29
C ASP A 15 4.00 -11.25 -11.05
N ARG A 16 4.87 -12.26 -11.18
CA ARG A 16 5.30 -13.06 -10.04
C ARG A 16 6.17 -12.26 -9.07
N ASP A 17 6.99 -11.32 -9.53
CA ASP A 17 7.75 -10.41 -8.65
C ASP A 17 6.82 -9.40 -7.96
N PHE A 18 5.80 -8.88 -8.67
CA PHE A 18 4.75 -8.07 -8.05
C PHE A 18 4.00 -8.84 -6.97
N HIS A 19 3.64 -10.09 -7.24
CA HIS A 19 3.00 -10.95 -6.25
C HIS A 19 3.84 -11.09 -4.98
N ARG A 20 5.14 -11.36 -5.12
CA ARG A 20 6.05 -11.46 -3.96
C ARG A 20 6.06 -10.15 -3.15
N ALA A 21 6.27 -9.02 -3.81
CA ALA A 21 6.32 -7.73 -3.12
C ALA A 21 4.99 -7.36 -2.44
N LEU A 22 3.85 -7.61 -3.09
CA LEU A 22 2.52 -7.35 -2.53
C LEU A 22 2.18 -8.30 -1.37
N ALA A 23 2.54 -9.58 -1.49
CA ALA A 23 2.33 -10.56 -0.43
C ALA A 23 3.16 -10.19 0.81
N SER A 24 4.46 -9.90 0.63
CA SER A 24 5.32 -9.45 1.73
C SER A 24 4.82 -8.15 2.35
N LEU A 25 4.42 -7.15 1.56
CA LEU A 25 3.88 -5.89 2.11
C LEU A 25 2.64 -6.15 2.97
N LYS A 26 1.75 -7.03 2.53
CA LYS A 26 0.58 -7.44 3.29
C LYS A 26 0.96 -8.12 4.60
N GLU A 27 1.94 -9.03 4.58
CA GLU A 27 2.43 -9.72 5.78
C GLU A 27 3.02 -8.74 6.80
N GLU A 28 3.79 -7.74 6.37
CA GLU A 28 4.32 -6.71 7.28
C GLU A 28 3.20 -5.87 7.91
N ILE A 29 2.17 -5.50 7.14
CA ILE A 29 1.00 -4.78 7.66
C ILE A 29 0.23 -5.64 8.68
N GLU A 30 0.06 -6.94 8.40
CA GLU A 30 -0.57 -7.88 9.34
C GLU A 30 0.25 -8.02 10.63
N ALA A 31 1.58 -8.08 10.53
CA ALA A 31 2.46 -8.14 11.67
C ALA A 31 2.36 -6.87 12.54
N VAL A 32 2.36 -5.68 11.93
CA VAL A 32 2.11 -4.40 12.63
C VAL A 32 0.80 -4.45 13.40
N MET A 33 -0.29 -4.86 12.74
CA MET A 33 -1.61 -4.98 13.36
C MET A 33 -1.58 -5.93 14.56
N TRP A 34 -1.04 -7.13 14.40
CA TRP A 34 -0.98 -8.13 15.47
C TRP A 34 -0.12 -7.69 16.64
N TYR A 35 1.05 -7.09 16.38
CA TYR A 35 1.91 -6.61 17.45
C TYR A 35 1.27 -5.44 18.20
N ASN A 36 0.52 -4.58 17.52
CA ASN A 36 -0.21 -3.51 18.18
C ASN A 36 -1.27 -4.06 19.15
N ASP A 37 -2.04 -5.06 18.75
CA ASP A 37 -3.01 -5.74 19.63
C ASP A 37 -2.33 -6.41 20.83
N ARG A 38 -1.21 -7.10 20.59
CA ARG A 38 -0.44 -7.78 21.64
C ARG A 38 0.15 -6.78 22.64
N ALA A 39 0.71 -5.67 22.15
CA ALA A 39 1.25 -4.60 22.99
C ALA A 39 0.17 -3.96 23.87
N ALA A 40 -1.05 -3.81 23.35
CA ALA A 40 -2.19 -3.27 24.09
C ALA A 40 -2.73 -4.25 25.15
N ALA A 41 -2.70 -5.56 24.87
CA ALA A 41 -3.32 -6.57 25.75
C ALA A 41 -2.37 -7.17 26.80
N THR A 42 -1.05 -7.19 26.54
CA THR A 42 -0.09 -7.86 27.44
C THR A 42 0.05 -7.13 28.77
N LYS A 43 0.25 -7.91 29.85
CA LYS A 43 0.54 -7.41 31.20
C LYS A 43 2.04 -7.48 31.55
N ASP A 44 2.84 -8.13 30.70
CA ASP A 44 4.28 -8.27 30.89
C ASP A 44 5.01 -7.14 30.17
N PRO A 45 5.73 -6.25 30.90
CA PRO A 45 6.43 -5.12 30.31
C PRO A 45 7.60 -5.53 29.40
N ALA A 46 8.24 -6.68 29.65
CA ALA A 46 9.32 -7.16 28.80
C ALA A 46 8.78 -7.63 27.45
N ILE A 47 7.65 -8.37 27.46
CA ILE A 47 6.97 -8.75 26.22
C ILE A 47 6.48 -7.53 25.46
N LYS A 48 5.89 -6.54 26.17
CA LYS A 48 5.43 -5.31 25.54
C LYS A 48 6.56 -4.60 24.78
N ALA A 49 7.72 -4.42 25.43
CA ALA A 49 8.87 -3.76 24.81
C ALA A 49 9.36 -4.50 23.55
N VAL A 50 9.40 -5.84 23.57
CA VAL A 50 9.81 -6.63 22.40
C VAL A 50 8.82 -6.49 21.25
N VAL A 51 7.52 -6.61 21.51
CA VAL A 51 6.53 -6.54 20.42
C VAL A 51 6.38 -5.11 19.86
N GLU A 52 6.57 -4.07 20.68
CA GLU A 52 6.59 -2.68 20.20
C GLU A 52 7.82 -2.42 19.33
N HIS A 53 9.01 -2.90 19.73
CA HIS A 53 10.21 -2.82 18.92
C HIS A 53 10.00 -3.49 17.55
N ASN A 54 9.55 -4.75 17.55
CA ASN A 54 9.34 -5.48 16.31
C ASN A 54 8.29 -4.80 15.42
N ARG A 55 7.16 -4.34 16.01
CA ARG A 55 6.11 -3.61 15.27
C ARG A 55 6.69 -2.44 14.49
N ASP A 56 7.56 -1.66 15.12
CA ASP A 56 8.10 -0.44 14.52
C ASP A 56 9.12 -0.77 13.41
N GLU A 57 9.88 -1.88 13.54
CA GLU A 57 10.72 -2.40 12.45
C GLU A 57 9.89 -2.90 11.25
N GLU A 58 8.75 -3.56 11.47
CA GLU A 58 7.91 -4.01 10.35
C GLU A 58 7.34 -2.83 9.54
N MET A 59 7.14 -1.66 10.15
CA MET A 59 6.76 -0.44 9.41
C MET A 59 7.86 0.01 8.44
N GLU A 60 9.14 -0.17 8.80
CA GLU A 60 10.27 0.07 7.91
C GLU A 60 10.28 -0.94 6.76
N HIS A 61 10.11 -2.23 7.06
CA HIS A 61 10.03 -3.28 6.04
C HIS A 61 8.89 -3.03 5.03
N ALA A 62 7.71 -2.66 5.55
CA ALA A 62 6.57 -2.27 4.72
C ALA A 62 6.90 -1.07 3.81
N ALA A 63 7.56 -0.03 4.35
CA ALA A 63 7.96 1.14 3.55
C ALA A 63 8.97 0.78 2.45
N MET A 64 9.93 -0.12 2.72
CA MET A 64 10.89 -0.60 1.72
C MET A 64 10.21 -1.34 0.57
N LEU A 65 9.25 -2.21 0.87
CA LEU A 65 8.47 -2.97 -0.12
C LEU A 65 7.56 -2.04 -0.94
N LEU A 66 6.88 -1.08 -0.27
CA LEU A 66 6.05 -0.07 -0.93
C LEU A 66 6.86 0.79 -1.89
N GLU A 67 8.09 1.17 -1.53
CA GLU A 67 8.98 1.93 -2.42
C GLU A 67 9.40 1.10 -3.65
N TRP A 68 9.66 -0.21 -3.49
CA TRP A 68 9.92 -1.06 -4.65
C TRP A 68 8.70 -1.13 -5.57
N LEU A 69 7.49 -1.29 -5.01
CA LEU A 69 6.24 -1.26 -5.79
C LEU A 69 6.07 0.07 -6.52
N ARG A 70 6.29 1.22 -5.85
CA ARG A 70 6.25 2.55 -6.47
C ARG A 70 7.17 2.65 -7.68
N ARG A 71 8.40 2.11 -7.60
CA ARG A 71 9.36 2.16 -8.71
C ARG A 71 9.01 1.26 -9.89
N ASN A 72 8.25 0.19 -9.66
CA ASN A 72 8.03 -0.87 -10.65
C ASN A 72 6.58 -0.96 -11.15
N MET A 73 5.63 -0.28 -10.52
CA MET A 73 4.21 -0.24 -10.90
C MET A 73 3.74 1.22 -11.07
N PRO A 74 3.61 1.74 -12.31
CA PRO A 74 3.34 3.16 -12.55
C PRO A 74 2.11 3.73 -11.83
N SER A 75 1.02 2.96 -11.73
CA SER A 75 -0.19 3.39 -11.02
C SER A 75 0.02 3.56 -9.50
N TRP A 76 0.96 2.81 -8.90
CA TRP A 76 1.37 3.04 -7.51
C TRP A 76 2.13 4.36 -7.38
N ASP A 77 3.02 4.71 -8.32
CA ASP A 77 3.73 5.99 -8.28
C ASP A 77 2.78 7.19 -8.36
N GLU A 78 1.82 7.14 -9.28
CA GLU A 78 0.81 8.18 -9.44
C GLU A 78 -0.01 8.36 -8.16
N ALA A 79 -0.59 7.28 -7.63
CA ALA A 79 -1.41 7.35 -6.43
C ALA A 79 -0.59 7.81 -5.21
N LEU A 80 0.60 7.24 -4.97
CA LEU A 80 1.40 7.59 -3.80
C LEU A 80 1.84 9.06 -3.81
N ARG A 81 2.13 9.64 -4.99
CA ARG A 81 2.46 11.07 -5.12
C ARG A 81 1.27 11.99 -4.91
N THR A 82 0.08 11.56 -5.30
CA THR A 82 -1.15 12.31 -5.05
C THR A 82 -1.41 12.42 -3.55
N TYR A 83 -1.28 11.31 -2.82
CA TYR A 83 -1.81 11.21 -1.46
C TYR A 83 -0.80 11.33 -0.31
N LEU A 84 0.47 10.93 -0.52
CA LEU A 84 1.43 10.94 0.59
C LEU A 84 1.99 12.35 0.82
N PHE A 85 2.25 12.64 2.10
CA PHE A 85 2.86 13.89 2.56
C PHE A 85 2.02 15.15 2.29
N THR A 86 0.70 15.00 2.19
CA THR A 86 -0.27 16.08 2.13
C THR A 86 -0.92 16.33 3.50
N GLU A 87 -1.49 17.52 3.69
CA GLU A 87 -2.19 17.89 4.93
C GLU A 87 -3.72 18.10 4.73
N GLU A 88 -4.17 18.15 3.48
CA GLU A 88 -5.60 18.26 3.13
C GLU A 88 -6.38 17.00 3.53
N PRO A 89 -7.71 17.09 3.77
CA PRO A 89 -8.53 15.90 3.98
C PRO A 89 -8.34 14.90 2.83
N ILE A 90 -8.03 13.64 3.14
CA ILE A 90 -7.60 12.64 2.14
C ILE A 90 -8.59 12.51 0.98
N THR A 91 -9.89 12.58 1.26
CA THR A 91 -10.97 12.47 0.26
C THR A 91 -11.11 13.69 -0.65
N GLU A 92 -10.47 14.81 -0.33
CA GLU A 92 -10.54 16.08 -1.08
C GLU A 92 -9.33 16.27 -2.02
N ILE A 93 -8.25 15.50 -1.82
CA ILE A 93 -6.97 15.65 -2.55
C ILE A 93 -7.13 15.44 -4.07
N GLU A 94 -7.95 14.48 -4.51
CA GLU A 94 -8.16 14.24 -5.94
C GLU A 94 -8.89 15.41 -6.64
N GLU A 95 -9.78 16.10 -5.92
CA GLU A 95 -10.52 17.26 -6.43
C GLU A 95 -9.58 18.47 -6.61
N SER A 96 -8.63 18.64 -5.68
CA SER A 96 -7.55 19.64 -5.74
C SER A 96 -6.56 19.35 -6.88
N ALA A 97 -6.23 18.08 -7.12
CA ALA A 97 -5.29 17.67 -8.17
C ALA A 97 -5.86 17.85 -9.59
N THR A 98 -7.15 17.53 -9.77
CA THR A 98 -7.83 17.61 -11.08
C THR A 98 -8.20 19.04 -11.50
N SER A 99 -8.22 19.99 -10.57
CA SER A 99 -8.57 21.40 -10.83
C SER A 99 -7.37 22.28 -11.26
N ASN A 100 -6.14 21.81 -11.08
CA ASN A 100 -4.91 22.53 -11.46
C ASN A 100 -4.29 22.08 -12.80
N GLU A 101 -4.87 21.10 -13.49
CA GLU A 101 -4.40 20.74 -14.84
C GLU A 101 -4.99 21.68 -15.91
N THR A 102 -4.12 22.50 -16.49
CA THR A 102 -4.41 23.19 -17.76
C THR A 102 -4.61 22.12 -18.85
N PRO A 103 -5.65 22.19 -19.70
CA PRO A 103 -5.98 21.08 -20.59
C PRO A 103 -4.90 20.90 -21.66
N SER A 104 -4.00 19.92 -21.46
CA SER A 104 -3.15 19.39 -22.53
C SER A 104 -3.95 18.40 -23.36
N LYS A 105 -3.95 18.60 -24.68
CA LYS A 105 -4.83 17.92 -25.64
C LYS A 105 -4.53 16.44 -25.92
N ASP A 106 -3.53 15.81 -25.31
CA ASP A 106 -3.00 14.53 -25.81
C ASP A 106 -2.77 13.44 -24.75
N LYS A 107 -3.67 13.26 -23.77
CA LYS A 107 -3.68 12.02 -22.98
C LYS A 107 -5.08 11.44 -22.85
N ALA A 108 -5.22 10.18 -23.25
CA ALA A 108 -6.41 9.38 -23.05
C ALA A 108 -6.73 9.26 -21.55
N PRO A 109 -8.01 9.29 -21.15
CA PRO A 109 -8.37 9.29 -19.75
C PRO A 109 -8.18 7.90 -19.14
N SER A 110 -7.23 7.76 -18.21
CA SER A 110 -7.20 6.64 -17.26
C SER A 110 -8.14 6.94 -16.10
N SER A 111 -9.45 6.92 -16.37
CA SER A 111 -10.46 7.01 -15.31
C SER A 111 -10.57 5.66 -14.59
N LEU A 112 -9.84 5.48 -13.50
CA LEU A 112 -10.15 4.46 -12.50
C LEU A 112 -11.41 4.94 -11.75
N ASN A 113 -12.57 4.61 -12.31
CA ASN A 113 -13.89 4.88 -11.73
C ASN A 113 -14.12 4.01 -10.47
N ILE A 114 -13.55 4.39 -9.34
CA ILE A 114 -13.80 3.75 -8.04
C ILE A 114 -15.02 4.38 -7.32
N GLY A 115 -15.54 5.50 -7.80
CA GLY A 115 -16.58 6.29 -7.11
C GLY A 115 -18.03 5.80 -7.20
N SER A 116 -18.35 4.63 -7.79
CA SER A 116 -19.76 4.24 -8.06
C SER A 116 -20.34 3.11 -7.20
N LEU A 117 -19.76 2.79 -6.04
CA LEU A 117 -20.39 1.87 -5.08
C LEU A 117 -21.10 2.65 -3.98
N LYS A 118 -22.30 3.16 -4.31
CA LYS A 118 -23.30 3.54 -3.30
C LYS A 118 -24.16 2.31 -2.95
N LYS A 119 -24.40 2.12 -1.65
CA LYS A 119 -25.39 1.19 -1.08
C LYS A 119 -26.81 1.49 -1.55
#